data_AF-A0A1G2YJH7-F1
#
_entry.id   AF-A0A1G2YJH7-F1
#
_cell.length_a   1.000
_cell.length_b   1.000
_cell.length_c   1.000
_cell.angle_alpha   90.00
_cell.angle_beta   90.00
_cell.angle_gamma   90.00
#
_symmetry.space_group_name_H-M   'P 1'
#
loop_
_entity.id
_entity.type
_entity.pdbx_description
1 polymer ?
#
loop_
_entity_poly.entity_id
_entity_poly.type
_entity_poly.pdbx_seq_one_letter_code
_entity_poly.pdbx_strand_id
1 'polypeptide(L)'
;MRVKLPKTLWLVQWHLIFVALMILSVILWMFGGEDTMLGEIYLIPLMVAAGVGIFAIILLLYQIAEILTNQQQAIDHISDGLIVSKNLFEQIGQSVKLSEPAKTIAYRDMDTQYLRASVMEKLHRQDYKATYTMIEAISQRNEYKALADELKIAADNYRDSTEQGKINQIIGYIDRLLEQYQWSTASMQIESLIKNYPDSEKAKALRQKFIDKKEQRKRQLLAAWDEAVKRDDTDRSLVVLKELDTYLTPSEGLALQEAASEVFKNKLHNLGVRFSLAVSDKQWADALQTGQEIIRAFPNSRMADEIREKLATLKNLAKNKPEEVKT
;
A
#
# COMPACT_ATOMS: atom_id res chain seq x y z
N MET A 1 -17.84 -36.94 7.90
CA MET A 1 -17.75 -35.50 7.58
C MET A 1 -18.34 -34.69 8.73
N ARG A 2 -17.51 -34.06 9.58
CA ARG A 2 -17.99 -33.07 10.54
C ARG A 2 -17.94 -31.70 9.86
N VAL A 3 -19.10 -31.13 9.56
CA VAL A 3 -19.23 -29.76 9.07
C VAL A 3 -18.66 -28.84 10.15
N LYS A 4 -17.50 -28.23 9.89
CA LYS A 4 -16.96 -27.17 10.74
C LYS A 4 -17.91 -25.98 10.59
N LEU A 5 -18.84 -25.81 11.53
CA LEU A 5 -19.64 -24.59 11.60
C LEU A 5 -18.69 -23.38 11.74
N PRO A 6 -18.99 -22.24 11.09
CA PRO A 6 -18.18 -21.04 11.23
C PRO A 6 -18.09 -20.66 12.72
N LYS A 7 -16.86 -20.40 13.20
CA LYS A 7 -16.54 -20.11 14.61
C LYS A 7 -17.43 -19.02 15.23
N THR A 8 -18.01 -18.15 14.40
CA THR A 8 -18.93 -17.07 14.78
C THR A 8 -20.25 -17.56 15.38
N LEU A 9 -20.81 -18.67 14.88
CA LEU A 9 -22.08 -19.20 15.40
C LEU A 9 -21.94 -19.81 16.80
N TRP A 10 -20.78 -20.40 17.10
CA TRP A 10 -20.49 -20.97 18.40
C TRP A 10 -20.37 -19.88 19.48
N LEU A 11 -19.70 -18.76 19.17
CA LEU A 11 -19.63 -17.62 20.09
C LEU A 11 -21.01 -16.99 20.36
N VAL A 12 -21.84 -16.82 19.32
CA VAL A 12 -23.20 -16.25 19.47
C VAL A 12 -24.07 -17.14 20.36
N GLN A 13 -23.93 -18.47 20.28
CA GLN A 13 -24.62 -19.41 21.16
C GLN A 13 -24.23 -19.21 22.64
N TRP A 14 -22.94 -19.01 22.93
CA TRP A 14 -22.50 -18.71 24.29
C TRP A 14 -23.02 -17.36 24.79
N HIS A 15 -23.08 -16.34 23.93
CA HIS A 15 -23.61 -15.03 24.31
C HIS A 15 -25.09 -15.11 24.70
N LEU A 16 -25.90 -15.88 23.96
CA LEU A 16 -27.30 -16.11 24.31
C LEU A 16 -27.47 -16.84 25.66
N ILE A 17 -26.61 -17.81 25.94
CA ILE A 17 -26.60 -18.53 27.23
C ILE A 17 -26.26 -17.56 28.39
N PHE A 18 -25.29 -16.67 28.21
CA PHE A 18 -24.91 -15.70 29.23
C PHE A 18 -25.99 -14.64 29.47
N VAL A 19 -26.65 -14.15 28.40
CA VAL A 19 -27.78 -13.24 28.53
C VAL A 19 -28.95 -13.92 29.25
N ALA A 20 -29.23 -15.19 28.96
CA ALA A 20 -30.26 -15.96 29.65
C ALA A 20 -29.93 -16.14 31.16
N LEU A 21 -28.68 -16.40 31.52
CA LEU A 21 -28.23 -16.49 32.92
C LEU A 21 -28.34 -15.14 33.66
N MET A 22 -27.99 -14.04 32.99
CA MET A 22 -28.19 -12.68 33.52
C MET A 22 -29.67 -12.41 33.79
N ILE A 23 -30.55 -12.68 32.83
CA ILE A 23 -31.99 -12.51 32.99
C ILE A 23 -32.52 -13.38 34.13
N LEU A 24 -32.06 -14.64 34.23
CA LEU A 24 -32.46 -15.55 35.31
C LEU A 24 -32.05 -15.01 36.70
N SER A 25 -30.86 -14.44 36.84
CA SER A 25 -30.41 -13.82 38.11
C SER A 25 -31.26 -12.61 38.50
N VAL A 26 -31.66 -11.78 37.53
CA VAL A 26 -32.53 -10.61 37.78
C VAL A 26 -33.96 -11.04 38.13
N ILE A 27 -34.46 -12.11 37.50
CA ILE A 27 -35.76 -12.71 37.84
C ILE A 27 -35.72 -13.26 39.26
N LEU A 28 -34.69 -14.03 39.62
CA LEU A 28 -34.53 -14.58 40.97
C LEU A 28 -34.43 -13.47 42.03
N TRP A 29 -33.80 -12.34 41.71
CA TRP A 29 -33.77 -11.15 42.57
C TRP A 29 -35.17 -10.54 42.76
N MET A 30 -35.98 -10.45 41.70
CA MET A 30 -37.35 -9.92 41.77
C MET A 30 -38.30 -10.77 42.62
N PHE A 31 -38.07 -12.09 42.69
CA PHE A 31 -38.91 -13.02 43.46
C PHE A 31 -38.36 -13.34 44.87
N GLY A 32 -37.11 -12.95 45.18
CA GLY A 32 -36.50 -13.10 46.51
C GLY A 32 -36.97 -12.00 47.46
N GLY A 33 -38.16 -12.16 48.03
CA GLY A 33 -38.86 -11.19 48.87
C GLY A 33 -38.13 -10.76 50.16
N GLU A 34 -38.77 -9.79 50.85
CA GLU A 34 -38.38 -8.93 52.00
C GLU A 34 -37.77 -9.58 53.27
N ASP A 35 -37.10 -10.72 53.18
CA ASP A 35 -36.46 -11.36 54.33
C ASP A 35 -35.04 -10.82 54.55
N THR A 36 -34.89 -10.01 55.61
CA THR A 36 -33.68 -9.23 55.95
C THR A 36 -32.45 -10.08 56.29
N MET A 37 -32.58 -11.39 56.47
CA MET A 37 -31.47 -12.31 56.74
C MET A 37 -30.71 -12.81 55.50
N LEU A 38 -31.22 -12.58 54.28
CA LEU A 38 -30.62 -13.09 53.03
C LEU A 38 -29.75 -12.05 52.29
N GLY A 39 -29.62 -10.83 52.82
CA GLY A 39 -28.90 -9.71 52.18
C GLY A 39 -27.48 -10.01 51.72
N GLU A 40 -26.73 -10.83 52.49
CA GLU A 40 -25.33 -11.18 52.15
C GLU A 40 -25.23 -12.26 51.06
N ILE A 41 -26.26 -13.07 50.85
CA ILE A 41 -26.27 -14.12 49.81
C ILE A 41 -26.45 -13.52 48.42
N TYR A 42 -27.05 -12.33 48.30
CA TYR A 42 -27.27 -11.63 47.02
C TYR A 42 -26.01 -11.00 46.41
N LEU A 43 -24.95 -10.79 47.20
CA LEU A 43 -23.67 -10.25 46.72
C LEU A 43 -22.93 -11.23 45.78
N ILE A 44 -23.05 -12.54 46.04
CA ILE A 44 -22.40 -13.59 45.25
C ILE A 44 -22.92 -13.62 43.80
N PRO A 45 -24.24 -13.74 43.53
CA PRO A 45 -24.75 -13.73 42.16
C PRO A 45 -24.51 -12.40 41.45
N LEU A 46 -24.52 -11.27 42.16
CA LEU A 46 -24.19 -9.96 41.59
C LEU A 46 -22.72 -9.89 41.13
N MET A 47 -21.78 -10.41 41.92
CA MET A 47 -20.36 -10.48 41.55
C MET A 47 -20.12 -11.41 40.37
N VAL A 48 -20.82 -12.55 40.31
CA VAL A 48 -20.74 -13.48 39.17
C VAL A 48 -21.30 -12.83 37.90
N ALA A 49 -22.45 -12.15 37.99
CA ALA A 49 -23.04 -11.39 36.90
C ALA A 49 -22.09 -10.29 36.37
N ALA A 50 -21.47 -9.53 37.28
CA ALA A 50 -20.49 -8.51 36.91
C ALA A 50 -19.25 -9.12 36.23
N GLY A 51 -18.73 -10.24 36.75
CA GLY A 51 -17.59 -10.95 36.15
C GLY A 51 -17.88 -11.46 34.74
N VAL A 52 -19.07 -12.02 34.52
CA VAL A 52 -19.53 -12.45 33.20
C VAL A 52 -19.66 -11.27 32.24
N GLY A 53 -20.21 -10.14 32.71
CA GLY A 53 -20.32 -8.92 31.91
C GLY A 53 -18.98 -8.39 31.45
N ILE A 54 -17.99 -8.32 32.36
CA ILE A 54 -16.62 -7.91 32.03
C ILE A 54 -16.00 -8.85 31.00
N PHE A 55 -16.16 -10.17 31.19
CA PHE A 55 -15.62 -11.16 30.26
C PHE A 55 -16.22 -11.03 28.85
N ALA A 56 -17.53 -10.80 28.75
CA ALA A 56 -18.19 -10.56 27.47
C ALA A 56 -17.68 -9.28 26.77
N ILE A 57 -17.44 -8.21 27.54
CA ILE A 57 -16.85 -6.97 27.00
C ILE A 57 -15.44 -7.21 26.47
N ILE A 58 -14.60 -7.98 27.20
CA ILE A 58 -13.24 -8.31 26.75
C ILE A 58 -13.28 -9.10 25.43
N LEU A 59 -14.21 -10.05 25.28
CA LEU A 59 -14.37 -10.80 24.04
C LEU A 59 -14.83 -9.91 22.87
N LEU A 60 -15.74 -8.97 23.12
CA LEU A 60 -16.15 -7.98 22.11
C LEU A 60 -14.98 -7.09 21.67
N LEU A 61 -14.19 -6.60 22.63
CA LEU A 61 -12.99 -5.80 22.34
C LEU A 61 -11.96 -6.59 21.53
N TYR A 62 -11.74 -7.86 21.86
CA TYR A 62 -10.87 -8.75 21.09
C TYR A 62 -11.36 -8.92 19.64
N GLN A 63 -12.66 -9.11 19.44
CA GLN A 63 -13.24 -9.28 18.12
C GLN A 63 -13.20 -7.99 17.30
N ILE A 64 -13.41 -6.83 17.93
CA ILE A 64 -13.25 -5.52 17.29
C ILE A 64 -11.79 -5.33 16.86
N ALA A 65 -10.82 -5.71 17.69
CA ALA A 65 -9.40 -5.64 17.32
C ALA A 65 -9.05 -6.57 16.13
N GLU A 66 -9.64 -7.77 16.07
CA GLU A 66 -9.49 -8.70 14.95
C GLU A 66 -10.13 -8.16 13.65
N ILE A 67 -11.28 -7.49 13.75
CA ILE A 67 -11.93 -6.83 12.59
C ILE A 67 -11.10 -5.63 12.11
N LEU A 68 -10.59 -4.81 13.03
CA LEU A 68 -9.75 -3.65 12.70
C LEU A 68 -8.44 -4.07 12.01
N THR A 69 -7.78 -5.12 12.51
CA THR A 69 -6.56 -5.67 11.89
C THR A 69 -6.81 -6.25 10.50
N ASN A 70 -7.94 -6.92 10.28
CA ASN A 70 -8.32 -7.41 8.96
C ASN A 70 -8.75 -6.27 8.00
N GLN A 71 -9.38 -5.21 8.49
CA GLN A 71 -9.71 -4.03 7.67
C GLN A 71 -8.49 -3.19 7.31
N GLN A 72 -7.46 -3.14 8.17
CA GLN A 72 -6.18 -2.51 7.87
C GLN A 72 -5.60 -3.05 6.54
N GLN A 73 -5.67 -4.36 6.33
CA GLN A 73 -5.20 -5.01 5.10
C GLN A 73 -6.00 -4.58 3.86
N ALA A 74 -7.33 -4.39 4.00
CA ALA A 74 -8.17 -3.91 2.91
C ALA A 74 -7.90 -2.45 2.55
N ILE A 75 -7.61 -1.61 3.56
CA ILE A 75 -7.23 -0.20 3.36
C ILE A 75 -5.85 -0.11 2.69
N ASP A 76 -4.89 -0.94 3.10
CA ASP A 76 -3.58 -1.04 2.46
C ASP A 76 -3.71 -1.41 0.97
N HIS A 77 -4.56 -2.38 0.64
CA HIS A 77 -4.82 -2.77 -0.76
C HIS A 77 -5.45 -1.63 -1.59
N ILE A 78 -6.33 -0.83 -0.99
CA ILE A 78 -6.94 0.34 -1.66
C ILE A 78 -5.91 1.47 -1.83
N SER A 79 -5.08 1.71 -0.81
CA SER A 79 -4.00 2.70 -0.86
C SER A 79 -2.97 2.36 -1.93
N ASP A 80 -2.53 1.10 -1.98
CA ASP A 80 -1.62 0.58 -3.00
C ASP A 80 -2.23 0.75 -4.40
N GLY A 81 -3.52 0.46 -4.58
CA GLY A 81 -4.25 0.67 -5.84
C GLY A 81 -4.32 2.15 -6.25
N LEU A 82 -4.51 3.05 -5.30
CA LEU A 82 -4.54 4.50 -5.53
C LEU A 82 -3.17 5.07 -5.90
N ILE A 83 -2.09 4.57 -5.28
CA ILE A 83 -0.72 4.96 -5.60
C ILE A 83 -0.33 4.47 -7.01
N VAL A 84 -0.67 3.22 -7.34
CA VAL A 84 -0.47 2.67 -8.69
C VAL A 84 -1.25 3.48 -9.73
N SER A 85 -2.52 3.80 -9.45
CA SER A 85 -3.36 4.61 -10.33
C SER A 85 -2.78 6.02 -10.54
N LYS A 86 -2.36 6.69 -9.46
CA LYS A 86 -1.70 8.00 -9.50
C LYS A 86 -0.42 7.98 -10.33
N ASN A 87 0.43 6.98 -10.12
CA ASN A 87 1.66 6.82 -10.89
C ASN A 87 1.37 6.52 -12.38
N LEU A 88 0.33 5.74 -12.68
CA LEU A 88 -0.13 5.48 -14.05
C LEU A 88 -0.59 6.79 -14.72
N PHE A 89 -1.36 7.63 -14.02
CA PHE A 89 -1.81 8.93 -14.54
C PHE A 89 -0.65 9.93 -14.71
N GLU A 90 0.33 9.95 -13.80
CA GLU A 90 1.54 10.77 -13.95
C GLU A 90 2.41 10.29 -15.14
N GLN A 91 2.52 8.97 -15.33
CA GLN A 91 3.23 8.38 -16.48
C GLN A 91 2.49 8.62 -17.81
N ILE A 92 1.15 8.55 -17.83
CA ILE A 92 0.34 8.90 -19.01
C ILE A 92 0.51 10.38 -19.36
N GLY A 93 0.54 11.26 -18.35
CA GLY A 93 0.81 12.68 -18.54
C GLY A 93 2.20 12.99 -19.11
N GLN A 94 3.20 12.13 -18.82
CA GLN A 94 4.56 12.25 -19.35
C GLN A 94 4.74 11.56 -20.71
N SER A 95 4.07 10.43 -20.94
CA SER A 95 4.16 9.64 -22.16
C SER A 95 3.48 10.32 -23.35
N VAL A 96 2.45 11.16 -23.14
CA VAL A 96 1.84 11.97 -24.20
C VAL A 96 2.83 12.97 -24.85
N LYS A 97 3.99 13.23 -24.24
CA LYS A 97 5.03 14.15 -24.76
C LYS A 97 6.22 13.47 -25.45
N LEU A 98 6.32 12.14 -25.42
CA LEU A 98 7.44 11.40 -26.04
C LEU A 98 7.07 11.00 -27.47
N SER A 99 7.99 11.24 -28.41
CA SER A 99 7.91 10.75 -29.79
C SER A 99 7.83 9.21 -29.80
N GLU A 100 7.00 8.62 -30.67
CA GLU A 100 6.73 7.17 -30.72
C GLU A 100 7.97 6.25 -30.66
N PRO A 101 9.10 6.54 -31.31
CA PRO A 101 10.31 5.72 -31.20
C PRO A 101 10.98 5.76 -29.81
N ALA A 102 10.87 6.88 -29.09
CA ALA A 102 11.41 7.03 -27.73
C ALA A 102 10.53 6.29 -26.70
N LYS A 103 9.21 6.23 -26.93
CA LYS A 103 8.31 5.38 -26.16
C LYS A 103 8.65 3.90 -26.35
N THR A 104 8.85 3.44 -27.58
CA THR A 104 9.14 2.02 -27.84
C THR A 104 10.43 1.56 -27.17
N ILE A 105 11.44 2.43 -27.00
CA ILE A 105 12.69 2.09 -26.31
C ILE A 105 12.55 2.21 -24.78
N ALA A 106 11.96 3.29 -24.27
CA ALA A 106 11.83 3.50 -22.83
C ALA A 106 10.83 2.53 -22.16
N TYR A 107 9.79 2.11 -22.88
CA TYR A 107 8.78 1.19 -22.36
C TYR A 107 9.08 -0.28 -22.66
N ARG A 108 10.12 -0.61 -23.46
CA ARG A 108 10.41 -1.99 -23.84
C ARG A 108 10.73 -2.88 -22.64
N ASP A 109 11.52 -2.38 -21.71
CA ASP A 109 11.91 -3.14 -20.52
C ASP A 109 10.72 -3.32 -19.57
N MET A 110 9.87 -2.29 -19.49
CA MET A 110 8.63 -2.32 -18.69
C MET A 110 7.61 -3.30 -19.30
N ASP A 111 7.42 -3.26 -20.62
CA ASP A 111 6.57 -4.18 -21.37
C ASP A 111 7.07 -5.63 -21.24
N THR A 112 8.38 -5.84 -21.34
CA THR A 112 9.01 -7.15 -21.15
C THR A 112 8.76 -7.69 -19.75
N GLN A 113 8.91 -6.86 -18.72
CA GLN A 113 8.61 -7.26 -17.34
C GLN A 113 7.12 -7.57 -17.15
N TYR A 114 6.23 -6.77 -17.72
CA TYR A 114 4.79 -6.99 -17.65
C TYR A 114 4.37 -8.30 -18.32
N LEU A 115 4.86 -8.56 -19.53
CA LEU A 115 4.61 -9.81 -20.26
C LEU A 115 5.12 -11.02 -19.48
N ARG A 116 6.34 -10.95 -18.93
CA ARG A 116 6.91 -12.01 -18.09
C ARG A 116 6.06 -12.27 -16.86
N ALA A 117 5.66 -11.21 -16.14
CA ALA A 117 4.84 -11.32 -14.95
C ALA A 117 3.47 -11.98 -15.25
N SER A 118 2.82 -11.58 -16.35
CA SER A 118 1.50 -12.11 -16.73
C SER A 118 1.55 -13.58 -17.15
N VAL A 119 2.58 -13.99 -17.89
CA VAL A 119 2.80 -15.41 -18.24
C VAL A 119 3.08 -16.24 -16.99
N MET A 120 3.96 -15.77 -16.10
CA MET A 120 4.29 -16.47 -14.85
C MET A 120 3.06 -16.60 -13.93
N GLU A 121 2.21 -15.59 -13.87
CA GLU A 121 0.96 -15.65 -13.12
C GLU A 121 0.04 -16.77 -13.63
N LYS A 122 -0.16 -16.88 -14.94
CA LYS A 122 -0.96 -17.96 -15.55
C LYS A 122 -0.34 -19.34 -15.30
N LEU A 123 0.99 -19.41 -15.40
CA LEU A 123 1.75 -20.65 -15.16
C LEU A 123 1.59 -21.13 -13.72
N HIS A 124 1.68 -20.24 -12.74
CA HIS A 124 1.50 -20.58 -11.32
C HIS A 124 0.06 -20.98 -10.97
N ARG A 125 -0.93 -20.44 -11.71
CA ARG A 125 -2.33 -20.90 -11.64
C ARG A 125 -2.57 -22.27 -12.29
N GLN A 126 -1.52 -22.91 -12.81
CA GLN A 126 -1.58 -24.18 -13.54
C GLN A 126 -2.46 -24.13 -14.80
N ASP A 127 -2.74 -22.93 -15.33
CA ASP A 127 -3.43 -22.76 -16.61
C ASP A 127 -2.42 -22.85 -17.75
N TYR A 128 -1.92 -24.06 -17.98
CA TYR A 128 -0.88 -24.32 -18.99
C TYR A 128 -1.37 -23.95 -20.39
N LYS A 129 -2.65 -24.19 -20.70
CA LYS A 129 -3.23 -23.86 -22.00
C LYS A 129 -3.15 -22.36 -22.25
N ALA A 130 -3.64 -21.53 -21.33
CA ALA A 130 -3.57 -20.08 -21.50
C ALA A 130 -2.12 -19.56 -21.46
N THR A 131 -1.24 -20.21 -20.68
CA THR A 131 0.19 -19.87 -20.62
C THR A 131 0.86 -20.04 -21.98
N TYR A 132 0.72 -21.22 -22.61
CA TYR A 132 1.34 -21.48 -23.93
C TYR A 132 0.70 -20.63 -25.03
N THR A 133 -0.62 -20.42 -25.02
CA THR A 133 -1.27 -19.49 -25.97
C THR A 133 -0.74 -18.07 -25.82
N MET A 134 -0.47 -17.60 -24.60
CA MET A 134 0.08 -16.27 -24.38
C MET A 134 1.54 -16.18 -24.84
N ILE A 135 2.36 -17.20 -24.57
CA ILE A 135 3.74 -17.28 -25.08
C ILE A 135 3.76 -17.28 -26.61
N GLU A 136 2.86 -18.02 -27.25
CA GLU A 136 2.72 -18.05 -28.70
C GLU A 136 2.28 -16.71 -29.27
N ALA A 137 1.35 -16.00 -28.60
CA ALA A 137 0.97 -14.64 -29.00
C ALA A 137 2.15 -13.65 -28.87
N ILE A 138 3.01 -13.81 -27.85
CA ILE A 138 4.23 -13.00 -27.68
C ILE A 138 5.24 -13.31 -28.79
N SER A 139 5.39 -14.57 -29.20
CA SER A 139 6.36 -14.98 -30.23
C SER A 139 6.04 -14.48 -31.64
N GLN A 140 4.78 -14.11 -31.91
CA GLN A 140 4.37 -13.49 -33.19
C GLN A 140 5.04 -12.13 -33.42
N ARG A 141 5.46 -11.45 -32.36
CA ARG A 141 6.16 -10.16 -32.43
C ARG A 141 7.66 -10.40 -32.47
N ASN A 142 8.33 -9.96 -33.55
CA ASN A 142 9.76 -10.18 -33.75
C ASN A 142 10.60 -9.62 -32.59
N GLU A 143 10.18 -8.50 -32.03
CA GLU A 143 10.82 -7.82 -30.89
C GLU A 143 10.80 -8.62 -29.58
N TYR A 144 9.90 -9.61 -29.45
CA TYR A 144 9.73 -10.41 -28.23
C TYR A 144 10.01 -11.91 -28.43
N LYS A 145 10.54 -12.33 -29.58
CA LYS A 145 10.87 -13.74 -29.85
C LYS A 145 11.79 -14.36 -28.81
N ALA A 146 12.89 -13.68 -28.48
CA ALA A 146 13.82 -14.15 -27.45
C ALA A 146 13.16 -14.31 -26.07
N LEU A 147 12.30 -13.35 -25.69
CA LEU A 147 11.53 -13.43 -24.46
C LEU A 147 10.56 -14.63 -24.49
N ALA A 148 9.87 -14.85 -25.61
CA ALA A 148 8.94 -15.98 -25.74
C ALA A 148 9.66 -17.32 -25.61
N ASP A 149 10.85 -17.46 -26.20
CA ASP A 149 11.67 -18.68 -26.09
C ASP A 149 12.13 -18.91 -24.63
N GLU A 150 12.60 -17.87 -23.94
CA GLU A 150 12.92 -17.94 -22.50
C GLU A 150 11.71 -18.38 -21.67
N LEU A 151 10.55 -17.75 -21.91
CA LEU A 151 9.31 -18.05 -21.18
C LEU A 151 8.83 -19.47 -21.45
N LYS A 152 9.01 -19.98 -22.67
CA LYS A 152 8.68 -21.35 -23.04
C LYS A 152 9.54 -22.35 -22.27
N ILE A 153 10.86 -22.15 -22.27
CA ILE A 153 11.80 -22.99 -21.50
C ILE A 153 11.45 -22.98 -20.01
N ALA A 154 11.13 -21.81 -19.46
CA ALA A 154 10.71 -21.67 -18.06
C ALA A 154 9.39 -22.41 -17.79
N ALA A 155 8.41 -22.32 -18.68
CA ALA A 155 7.12 -23.00 -18.57
C ALA A 155 7.25 -24.53 -18.67
N ASP A 156 8.08 -25.03 -19.59
CA ASP A 156 8.37 -26.46 -19.73
C ASP A 156 9.05 -26.99 -18.46
N ASN A 157 10.10 -26.31 -17.98
CA ASN A 157 10.78 -26.65 -16.73
C ASN A 157 9.85 -26.64 -15.52
N TYR A 158 8.92 -25.68 -15.44
CA TYR A 158 7.92 -25.62 -14.37
C TYR A 158 6.96 -26.80 -14.47
N ARG A 159 6.41 -27.08 -15.66
CA ARG A 159 5.45 -28.16 -15.88
C ARG A 159 6.02 -29.52 -15.47
N ASP A 160 7.26 -29.79 -15.89
CA ASP A 160 7.92 -31.07 -15.74
C ASP A 160 8.59 -31.23 -14.35
N SER A 161 8.59 -30.18 -13.53
CA SER A 161 9.12 -30.22 -12.16
C SER A 161 8.19 -30.95 -11.16
N THR A 162 8.80 -31.49 -10.10
CA THR A 162 8.07 -32.08 -8.97
C THR A 162 7.23 -31.02 -8.25
N GLU A 163 6.22 -31.44 -7.50
CA GLU A 163 5.39 -30.51 -6.70
C GLU A 163 6.23 -29.60 -5.79
N GLN A 164 7.26 -30.16 -5.17
CA GLN A 164 8.20 -29.42 -4.34
C GLN A 164 9.07 -28.45 -5.16
N GLY A 165 9.42 -28.81 -6.40
CA GLY A 165 10.06 -27.94 -7.38
C GLY A 165 9.19 -26.75 -7.77
N LYS A 166 7.90 -26.98 -8.05
CA LYS A 166 6.90 -25.95 -8.37
C LYS A 166 6.75 -24.95 -7.23
N ILE A 167 6.62 -25.45 -6.00
CA ILE A 167 6.55 -24.61 -4.79
C ILE A 167 7.80 -23.73 -4.69
N ASN A 168 9.00 -24.29 -4.83
CA ASN A 168 10.24 -23.52 -4.74
C ASN A 168 10.35 -22.45 -5.86
N GLN A 169 9.87 -22.74 -7.08
CA GLN A 169 9.86 -21.77 -8.18
C GLN A 169 8.90 -20.60 -7.92
N ILE A 170 7.69 -20.89 -7.41
CA ILE A 170 6.75 -19.83 -6.99
C ILE A 170 7.36 -19.00 -5.85
N ILE A 171 7.99 -19.64 -4.87
CA ILE A 171 8.68 -18.93 -3.78
C ILE A 171 9.77 -18.01 -4.33
N GLY A 172 10.60 -18.49 -5.27
CA GLY A 172 11.64 -17.66 -5.89
C GLY A 172 11.09 -16.51 -6.73
N TYR A 173 9.87 -16.65 -7.28
CA TYR A 173 9.18 -15.51 -7.91
C TYR A 173 8.68 -14.51 -6.87
N ILE A 174 8.05 -14.98 -5.78
CA ILE A 174 7.60 -14.13 -4.67
C ILE A 174 8.77 -13.35 -4.09
N ASP A 175 9.92 -13.98 -3.89
CA ASP A 175 11.11 -13.32 -3.36
C ASP A 175 11.58 -12.16 -4.23
N ARG A 176 11.54 -12.31 -5.56
CA ARG A 176 11.82 -11.21 -6.49
C ARG A 176 10.79 -10.08 -6.39
N LEU A 177 9.51 -10.41 -6.21
CA LEU A 177 8.47 -9.39 -6.01
C LEU A 177 8.70 -8.60 -4.71
N LEU A 178 9.14 -9.28 -3.64
CA LEU A 178 9.49 -8.64 -2.37
C LEU A 178 10.71 -7.71 -2.50
N GLU A 179 11.72 -8.12 -3.26
CA GLU A 179 12.91 -7.30 -3.53
C GLU A 179 12.59 -6.06 -4.37
N GLN A 180 11.63 -6.17 -5.28
CA GLN A 180 11.15 -5.07 -6.13
C GLN A 180 10.07 -4.21 -5.46
N TYR A 181 9.77 -4.45 -4.18
CA TYR A 181 8.73 -3.73 -3.41
C TYR A 181 7.32 -3.82 -4.03
N GLN A 182 7.04 -4.88 -4.79
CA GLN A 182 5.73 -5.12 -5.40
C GLN A 182 4.78 -5.81 -4.40
N TRP A 183 4.43 -5.10 -3.32
CA TRP A 183 3.73 -5.67 -2.15
C TRP A 183 2.39 -6.30 -2.47
N SER A 184 1.53 -5.61 -3.22
CA SER A 184 0.20 -6.12 -3.56
C SER A 184 0.28 -7.43 -4.35
N THR A 185 1.13 -7.49 -5.38
CA THR A 185 1.35 -8.70 -6.17
C THR A 185 1.93 -9.82 -5.34
N ALA A 186 2.94 -9.52 -4.50
CA ALA A 186 3.55 -10.51 -3.62
C ALA A 186 2.53 -11.12 -2.65
N SER A 187 1.69 -10.29 -2.01
CA SER A 187 0.65 -10.74 -1.09
C SER A 187 -0.34 -11.69 -1.79
N MET A 188 -0.86 -11.31 -2.96
CA MET A 188 -1.78 -12.16 -3.73
C MET A 188 -1.15 -13.52 -4.10
N GLN A 189 0.12 -13.54 -4.50
CA GLN A 189 0.82 -14.78 -4.85
C GLN A 189 1.10 -15.65 -3.63
N ILE A 190 1.42 -15.06 -2.47
CA ILE A 190 1.57 -15.77 -1.19
C ILE A 190 0.26 -16.46 -0.80
N GLU A 191 -0.86 -15.73 -0.84
CA GLU A 191 -2.17 -16.27 -0.50
C GLU A 191 -2.61 -17.36 -1.47
N SER A 192 -2.37 -17.17 -2.77
CA SER A 192 -2.62 -18.20 -3.78
C SER A 192 -1.78 -19.45 -3.53
N LEU A 193 -0.51 -19.31 -3.16
CA LEU A 193 0.38 -20.43 -2.87
C LEU A 193 -0.09 -21.20 -1.63
N ILE A 194 -0.47 -20.51 -0.56
CA ILE A 194 -0.98 -21.14 0.68
C ILE A 194 -2.29 -21.87 0.41
N LYS A 195 -3.18 -21.30 -0.42
CA LYS A 195 -4.45 -21.93 -0.80
C LYS A 195 -4.23 -23.21 -1.61
N ASN A 196 -3.30 -23.18 -2.56
CA ASN A 196 -3.02 -24.32 -3.44
C ASN A 196 -2.17 -25.39 -2.75
N TYR A 197 -1.37 -25.03 -1.73
CA TYR A 197 -0.50 -25.92 -0.98
C TYR A 197 -0.64 -25.72 0.55
N PRO A 198 -1.77 -26.11 1.17
CA PRO A 198 -2.05 -25.82 2.59
C PRO A 198 -1.09 -26.48 3.58
N ASP A 199 -0.48 -27.60 3.21
CA ASP A 199 0.43 -28.38 4.07
C ASP A 199 1.88 -27.91 3.97
N SER A 200 2.18 -26.96 3.08
CA SER A 200 3.52 -26.41 2.92
C SER A 200 3.85 -25.40 4.02
N GLU A 201 4.68 -25.80 4.97
CA GLU A 201 5.21 -24.90 6.02
C GLU A 201 6.01 -23.73 5.42
N LYS A 202 6.72 -23.96 4.29
CA LYS A 202 7.43 -22.89 3.57
C LYS A 202 6.47 -21.83 3.04
N ALA A 203 5.30 -22.23 2.51
CA ALA A 203 4.30 -21.29 2.01
C ALA A 203 3.73 -20.43 3.14
N LYS A 204 3.44 -21.03 4.31
CA LYS A 204 2.95 -20.28 5.48
C LYS A 204 4.00 -19.30 6.02
N ALA A 205 5.27 -19.70 6.04
CA ALA A 205 6.37 -18.83 6.48
C ALA A 205 6.55 -17.57 5.62
N LEU A 206 6.09 -17.58 4.36
CA LEU A 206 6.16 -16.40 3.49
C LEU A 206 5.32 -15.23 3.98
N ARG A 207 4.22 -15.46 4.70
CA ARG A 207 3.43 -14.37 5.32
C ARG A 207 4.28 -13.57 6.30
N GLN A 208 5.02 -14.27 7.16
CA GLN A 208 5.91 -13.61 8.11
C GLN A 208 7.06 -12.89 7.38
N LYS A 209 7.68 -13.55 6.40
CA LYS A 209 8.74 -12.94 5.58
C LYS A 209 8.27 -11.67 4.87
N PHE A 210 7.03 -11.63 4.38
CA PHE A 210 6.43 -10.45 3.76
C PHE A 210 6.33 -9.28 4.75
N ILE A 211 5.82 -9.54 5.96
CA ILE A 211 5.73 -8.53 7.03
C ILE A 211 7.12 -8.03 7.40
N ASP A 212 8.07 -8.94 7.62
CA ASP A 212 9.45 -8.60 7.98
C ASP A 212 10.12 -7.73 6.91
N LYS A 213 9.83 -8.00 5.63
CA LYS A 213 10.33 -7.21 4.49
C LYS A 213 9.72 -5.81 4.42
N LYS A 214 8.40 -5.65 4.64
CA LYS A 214 7.78 -4.33 4.72
C LYS A 214 8.35 -3.52 5.89
N GLU A 215 8.52 -4.13 7.05
CA GLU A 215 9.12 -3.48 8.22
C GLU A 215 10.61 -3.15 8.02
N GLN A 216 11.34 -3.99 7.29
CA GLN A 216 12.72 -3.69 6.89
C GLN A 216 12.77 -2.45 5.98
N ARG A 217 11.89 -2.37 4.97
CA ARG A 217 11.82 -1.21 4.07
C ARG A 217 11.41 0.06 4.81
N LYS A 218 10.41 -0.01 5.70
CA LYS A 218 9.98 1.12 6.56
C LYS A 218 11.16 1.66 7.37
N ARG A 219 11.93 0.80 8.03
CA ARG A 219 13.13 1.20 8.79
C ARG A 219 14.21 1.84 7.92
N GLN A 220 14.43 1.33 6.71
CA GLN A 220 15.36 1.93 5.76
C GLN A 220 14.92 3.34 5.33
N LEU A 221 13.62 3.52 5.05
CA LEU A 221 13.06 4.81 4.67
C LEU A 221 13.12 5.82 5.82
N LEU A 222 12.79 5.40 7.05
CA LEU A 222 12.93 6.25 8.23
C LEU A 222 14.38 6.73 8.44
N ALA A 223 15.35 5.82 8.32
CA ALA A 223 16.76 6.17 8.45
C ALA A 223 17.24 7.11 7.32
N ALA A 224 16.82 6.83 6.08
CA ALA A 224 17.15 7.68 4.93
C ALA A 224 16.51 9.07 5.02
N TRP A 225 15.32 9.16 5.59
CA TRP A 225 14.63 10.43 5.83
C TRP A 225 15.32 11.22 6.93
N ASP A 226 15.62 10.61 8.08
CA ASP A 226 16.37 11.24 9.17
C ASP A 226 17.75 11.75 8.71
N GLU A 227 18.46 10.96 7.89
CA GLU A 227 19.72 11.40 7.27
C GLU A 227 19.54 12.60 6.33
N ALA A 228 18.48 12.61 5.52
CA ALA A 228 18.19 13.72 4.60
C ALA A 228 17.82 15.01 5.35
N VAL A 229 17.02 14.89 6.42
CA VAL A 229 16.65 16.02 7.30
C VAL A 229 17.90 16.59 7.98
N LYS A 230 18.78 15.74 8.53
CA LYS A 230 20.04 16.17 9.15
C LYS A 230 21.00 16.89 8.22
N ARG A 231 20.88 16.67 6.91
CA ARG A 231 21.70 17.32 5.88
C ARG A 231 21.03 18.54 5.26
N ASP A 232 19.86 18.94 5.75
CA ASP A 232 19.00 19.96 5.13
C ASP A 232 18.66 19.67 3.65
N ASP A 233 18.78 18.40 3.22
CA ASP A 233 18.44 17.96 1.87
C ASP A 233 16.92 17.83 1.77
N THR A 234 16.29 18.98 1.57
CA THR A 234 14.84 19.13 1.60
C THR A 234 14.18 18.35 0.45
N ASP A 235 14.82 18.30 -0.71
CA ASP A 235 14.29 17.63 -1.90
C ASP A 235 14.26 16.12 -1.72
N ARG A 236 15.37 15.55 -1.24
CA ARG A 236 15.44 14.13 -0.91
C ARG A 236 14.50 13.77 0.22
N SER A 237 14.42 14.62 1.25
CA SER A 237 13.53 14.39 2.40
C SER A 237 12.07 14.24 1.96
N LEU A 238 11.59 15.09 1.04
CA LEU A 238 10.21 15.00 0.53
C LEU A 238 9.96 13.77 -0.33
N VAL A 239 10.93 13.37 -1.16
CA VAL A 239 10.82 12.14 -1.96
C VAL A 239 10.73 10.91 -1.07
N VAL A 240 11.59 10.82 -0.05
CA VAL A 240 11.57 9.70 0.90
C VAL A 240 10.29 9.71 1.73
N LEU A 241 9.84 10.89 2.20
CA LEU A 241 8.61 11.02 2.97
C LEU A 241 7.38 10.55 2.18
N LYS A 242 7.31 10.86 0.88
CA LYS A 242 6.22 10.40 0.00
C LYS A 242 6.16 8.88 -0.11
N GLU A 243 7.31 8.22 -0.16
CA GLU A 243 7.36 6.75 -0.13
C GLU A 243 7.06 6.20 1.27
N LEU A 244 7.55 6.85 2.32
CA LEU A 244 7.36 6.43 3.69
C LEU A 244 5.88 6.45 4.11
N ASP A 245 5.11 7.43 3.64
CA ASP A 245 3.66 7.57 3.90
C ASP A 245 2.87 6.28 3.60
N THR A 246 3.32 5.49 2.62
CA THR A 246 2.66 4.22 2.25
C THR A 246 2.86 3.10 3.27
N TYR A 247 3.75 3.29 4.27
CA TYR A 247 4.08 2.30 5.29
C TYR A 247 3.74 2.76 6.71
N LEU A 248 3.37 4.03 6.89
CA LEU A 248 3.11 4.59 8.22
C LEU A 248 1.68 4.28 8.67
N THR A 249 1.55 3.88 9.93
CA THR A 249 0.26 3.92 10.62
C THR A 249 -0.14 5.37 10.94
N PRO A 250 -1.43 5.66 11.16
CA PRO A 250 -1.88 7.01 11.52
C PRO A 250 -1.15 7.60 12.74
N SER A 251 -0.82 6.77 13.74
CA SER A 251 -0.07 7.19 14.93
C SER A 251 1.40 7.50 14.63
N GLU A 252 2.06 6.71 13.78
CA GLU A 252 3.44 6.98 13.36
C GLU A 252 3.50 8.23 12.48
N GLY A 253 2.52 8.43 11.60
CA GLY A 253 2.38 9.64 10.79
C GLY A 253 2.21 10.90 11.63
N LEU A 254 1.40 10.83 12.69
CA LEU A 254 1.25 11.93 13.64
C LEU A 254 2.57 12.29 14.34
N ALA A 255 3.35 11.28 14.74
CA ALA A 255 4.64 11.49 15.38
C ALA A 255 5.67 12.16 14.45
N LEU A 256 5.55 11.97 13.13
CA LEU A 256 6.42 12.59 12.13
C LEU A 256 5.89 13.91 11.59
N GLN A 257 4.67 14.30 11.93
CA GLN A 257 3.96 15.42 11.30
C GLN A 257 4.70 16.75 11.46
N GLU A 258 5.23 17.04 12.64
CA GLU A 258 5.89 18.31 12.93
C GLU A 258 7.16 18.49 12.09
N ALA A 259 8.06 17.52 12.17
CA ALA A 259 9.31 17.52 11.42
C ALA A 259 9.06 17.45 9.90
N ALA A 260 8.09 16.67 9.44
CA ALA A 260 7.68 16.68 8.03
C ALA A 260 7.16 18.05 7.58
N SER A 261 6.34 18.70 8.41
CA SER A 261 5.76 20.02 8.11
C SER A 261 6.84 21.09 7.96
N GLU A 262 7.91 21.01 8.77
CA GLU A 262 9.05 21.91 8.66
C GLU A 262 9.78 21.75 7.33
N VAL A 263 10.06 20.51 6.90
CA VAL A 263 10.66 20.22 5.58
C VAL A 263 9.79 20.77 4.44
N PHE A 264 8.46 20.59 4.50
CA PHE A 264 7.54 21.17 3.51
C PHE A 264 7.59 22.70 3.48
N LYS A 265 7.61 23.36 4.64
CA LYS A 265 7.72 24.82 4.74
C LYS A 265 9.04 25.31 4.16
N ASN A 266 10.15 24.63 4.47
CA ASN A 266 11.48 24.97 3.96
C ASN A 266 11.55 24.83 2.44
N LYS A 267 10.99 23.76 1.85
CA LYS A 267 10.93 23.60 0.39
C LYS A 267 10.12 24.71 -0.25
N LEU A 268 8.94 25.00 0.30
CA LEU A 268 8.08 26.06 -0.23
C LEU A 268 8.76 27.43 -0.14
N HIS A 269 9.46 27.71 0.96
CA HIS A 269 10.25 28.93 1.11
C HIS A 269 11.37 29.02 0.06
N ASN A 270 12.16 27.95 -0.11
CA ASN A 270 13.24 27.90 -1.10
C ASN A 270 12.74 28.10 -2.53
N LEU A 271 11.60 27.48 -2.89
CA LEU A 271 10.96 27.70 -4.18
C LEU A 271 10.43 29.14 -4.33
N GLY A 272 9.85 29.69 -3.27
CA GLY A 272 9.38 31.08 -3.24
C GLY A 272 10.50 32.09 -3.45
N VAL A 273 11.66 31.89 -2.81
CA VAL A 273 12.87 32.72 -3.01
C VAL A 273 13.34 32.62 -4.46
N ARG A 274 13.48 31.40 -5.02
CA ARG A 274 13.86 31.20 -6.43
C ARG A 274 12.90 31.88 -7.40
N PHE A 275 11.61 31.78 -7.14
CA PHE A 275 10.58 32.44 -7.95
C PHE A 275 10.70 33.97 -7.87
N SER A 276 10.83 34.52 -6.67
CA SER A 276 10.97 35.97 -6.45
C SER A 276 12.21 36.55 -7.12
N LEU A 277 13.36 35.87 -7.01
CA LEU A 277 14.60 36.25 -7.68
C LEU A 277 14.44 36.23 -9.20
N ALA A 278 13.87 35.15 -9.78
CA ALA A 278 13.64 35.05 -11.21
C ALA A 278 12.70 36.15 -11.74
N VAL A 279 11.70 36.57 -10.96
CA VAL A 279 10.82 37.69 -11.31
C VAL A 279 11.56 39.02 -11.25
N SER A 280 12.34 39.27 -10.19
CA SER A 280 13.16 40.47 -10.03
C SER A 280 14.16 40.63 -11.18
N ASP A 281 14.81 39.53 -11.55
CA ASP A 281 15.83 39.48 -12.60
C ASP A 281 15.23 39.39 -14.02
N LYS A 282 13.90 39.47 -14.15
CA LYS A 282 13.15 39.36 -15.42
C LYS A 282 13.42 38.05 -16.18
N GLN A 283 13.83 37.00 -15.48
CA GLN A 283 14.00 35.64 -15.99
C GLN A 283 12.63 34.95 -16.08
N TRP A 284 11.78 35.39 -17.01
CA TRP A 284 10.38 34.96 -17.09
C TRP A 284 10.20 33.46 -17.34
N ALA A 285 11.13 32.82 -18.05
CA ALA A 285 11.11 31.38 -18.28
C ALA A 285 11.32 30.59 -16.98
N ASP A 286 12.31 30.97 -16.18
CA ASP A 286 12.64 30.33 -14.90
C ASP A 286 11.57 30.61 -13.83
N ALA A 287 11.02 31.82 -13.83
CA ALA A 287 9.88 32.19 -12.99
C ALA A 287 8.64 31.36 -13.34
N LEU A 288 8.35 31.16 -14.63
CA LEU A 288 7.24 30.32 -15.08
C LEU A 288 7.45 28.85 -14.69
N GLN A 289 8.65 28.31 -14.86
CA GLN A 289 8.99 26.94 -14.50
C GLN A 289 8.84 26.72 -12.98
N THR A 290 9.46 27.59 -12.18
CA THR A 290 9.41 27.50 -10.71
C THR A 290 7.99 27.71 -10.19
N GLY A 291 7.22 28.62 -10.81
CA GLY A 291 5.80 28.82 -10.48
C GLY A 291 4.93 27.59 -10.77
N GLN A 292 5.18 26.89 -11.88
CA GLN A 292 4.51 25.62 -12.19
C GLN A 292 4.91 24.51 -11.21
N GLU A 293 6.18 24.47 -10.79
CA GLU A 293 6.67 23.54 -9.76
C GLU A 293 5.93 23.75 -8.43
N ILE A 294 5.82 25.00 -7.96
CA ILE A 294 5.10 25.35 -6.73
C ILE A 294 3.63 24.91 -6.81
N ILE A 295 2.94 25.20 -7.92
CA ILE A 295 1.53 24.82 -8.10
C ILE A 295 1.33 23.31 -8.06
N ARG A 296 2.25 22.55 -8.66
CA ARG A 296 2.17 21.09 -8.71
C ARG A 296 2.51 20.44 -7.36
N ALA A 297 3.56 20.91 -6.70
CA ALA A 297 4.06 20.32 -5.46
C ALA A 297 3.28 20.79 -4.21
N PHE A 298 2.74 22.02 -4.23
CA PHE A 298 2.07 22.66 -3.10
C PHE A 298 0.71 23.26 -3.51
N PRO A 299 -0.23 22.46 -4.03
CA PRO A 299 -1.44 22.95 -4.67
C PRO A 299 -2.40 23.71 -3.74
N ASN A 300 -2.29 23.49 -2.43
CA ASN A 300 -3.14 24.10 -1.40
C ASN A 300 -2.42 25.23 -0.64
N SER A 301 -1.25 25.65 -1.10
CA SER A 301 -0.53 26.77 -0.49
C SER A 301 -1.04 28.10 -1.02
N ARG A 302 -1.11 29.12 -0.15
CA ARG A 302 -1.45 30.49 -0.55
C ARG A 302 -0.55 31.01 -1.69
N MET A 303 0.74 30.66 -1.64
CA MET A 303 1.70 31.02 -2.69
C MET A 303 1.32 30.41 -4.05
N ALA A 304 0.84 29.16 -4.09
CA ALA A 304 0.37 28.55 -5.33
C ALA A 304 -0.86 29.28 -5.89
N ASP A 305 -1.79 29.72 -5.04
CA ASP A 305 -2.96 30.49 -5.47
C ASP A 305 -2.57 31.85 -6.07
N GLU A 306 -1.69 32.59 -5.39
CA GLU A 306 -1.17 33.86 -5.89
C GLU A 306 -0.42 33.70 -7.22
N ILE A 307 0.32 32.60 -7.41
CA ILE A 307 1.03 32.32 -8.66
C ILE A 307 0.06 31.90 -9.77
N ARG A 308 -1.00 31.13 -9.47
CA ARG A 308 -2.02 30.75 -10.47
C ARG A 308 -2.66 31.98 -11.09
N GLU A 309 -3.01 32.98 -10.28
CA GLU A 309 -3.60 34.24 -10.76
C GLU A 309 -2.67 34.98 -11.73
N LYS A 310 -1.35 34.93 -11.49
CA LYS A 310 -0.34 35.65 -12.29
C LYS A 310 0.25 34.82 -13.44
N LEU A 311 -0.11 33.54 -13.55
CA LEU A 311 0.50 32.59 -14.49
C LEU A 311 0.29 32.98 -15.95
N ALA A 312 -0.89 33.50 -16.30
CA ALA A 312 -1.20 33.96 -17.66
C ALA A 312 -0.28 35.11 -18.09
N THR A 313 -0.04 36.06 -17.18
CA THR A 313 0.86 37.19 -17.39
C THR A 313 2.31 36.72 -17.56
N LEU A 314 2.79 35.82 -16.69
CA LEU A 314 4.14 35.25 -16.81
C LEU A 314 4.34 34.48 -18.11
N LYS A 315 3.33 33.73 -18.56
CA LYS A 315 3.37 32.99 -19.84
C LYS A 315 3.47 33.94 -21.03
N ASN A 316 2.75 35.07 -21.00
CA ASN A 316 2.85 36.10 -22.04
C ASN A 316 4.21 36.80 -22.02
N LEU A 317 4.76 37.10 -20.85
CA LEU A 317 6.09 37.71 -20.70
C LEU A 317 7.23 36.78 -21.15
N ALA A 318 7.14 35.48 -20.84
CA ALA A 318 8.10 34.47 -21.30
C ALA A 318 8.06 34.28 -22.82
N LYS A 319 6.87 34.42 -23.44
CA LYS A 319 6.68 34.32 -24.89
C LYS A 319 7.18 35.56 -25.64
N ASN A 320 7.13 36.74 -25.02
CA ASN A 320 7.45 38.03 -25.64
C ASN A 320 8.89 38.51 -25.35
N LYS A 321 9.81 37.63 -24.93
CA LYS A 321 11.21 38.01 -24.69
C LYS A 321 11.81 38.53 -26.02
N PRO A 322 12.22 39.81 -26.13
CA PRO A 322 12.92 40.28 -27.31
C PRO A 322 14.26 39.52 -27.38
N GLU A 323 14.59 39.00 -28.56
CA GLU A 323 15.92 38.46 -28.83
C GLU A 323 16.95 39.54 -28.45
N GLU A 324 17.76 39.27 -27.43
CA GLU A 324 18.94 40.08 -27.18
C GLU A 324 19.82 40.01 -28.43
N VAL A 325 19.94 41.16 -29.09
CA VAL A 325 20.88 41.39 -30.17
C VAL A 325 22.27 41.01 -29.66
N LYS A 326 22.81 39.90 -30.16
CA LYS A 326 24.24 39.59 -30.06
C LYS A 326 25.00 40.78 -30.67
N THR A 327 25.72 41.52 -29.84
CA THR A 327 26.74 42.49 -30.25
C THR A 327 28.11 41.94 -29.98
#